data_AF-A0AA88GWC9-F1
#
_entry.id   AF-A0AA88GWC9-F1
#
_cell.length_a   1.000
_cell.length_b   1.000
_cell.length_c   1.000
_cell.angle_alpha   90.00
_cell.angle_beta   90.00
_cell.angle_gamma   90.00
#
_symmetry.space_group_name_H-M   'P 1'
#
loop_
_entity.id
_entity.type
_entity.pdbx_description
1 polymer ?
#
loop_
_entity_poly.entity_id
_entity_poly.type
_entity_poly.pdbx_seq_one_letter_code
_entity_poly.pdbx_strand_id
1 'polypeptide(L)'
;MSQQTSSSSTRKQSPPPESVKRTQILYPVYIDKNKSLSEGRRIPKEKCVENPKASEIVDICEYLKIPYEYEPTKRHPQEPFEFGRVRVLLKKDHVPQLQWKTKQDLLIHIASLIPNLQTRMASKEETSSSTTGAASSSASTTTTSTATKSAGGSKQKSKGGKKKK
;
A
#
# COMPACT_ATOMS: atom_id res chain seq x y z
N MET A 1 6.34 31.84 -41.47
CA MET A 1 6.13 31.06 -40.24
C MET A 1 7.29 30.08 -40.13
N SER A 2 8.03 30.07 -39.02
CA SER A 2 9.10 29.09 -38.78
C SER A 2 8.65 28.15 -37.65
N GLN A 3 8.61 26.85 -37.92
CA GLN A 3 8.14 25.86 -36.95
C GLN A 3 9.29 25.42 -36.04
N GLN A 4 9.07 25.44 -34.73
CA GLN A 4 10.04 25.02 -33.72
C GLN A 4 9.68 23.63 -33.21
N THR A 5 10.51 22.63 -33.49
CA THR A 5 10.23 21.22 -33.17
C THR A 5 10.74 20.86 -31.77
N SER A 6 9.91 20.15 -31.00
CA SER A 6 10.19 19.79 -29.60
C SER A 6 11.35 18.82 -29.46
N SER A 7 12.40 19.21 -28.71
CA SER A 7 13.52 18.32 -28.39
C SER A 7 13.12 17.30 -27.30
N SER A 8 12.99 16.03 -27.68
CA SER A 8 12.65 14.93 -26.77
C SER A 8 13.89 14.46 -25.99
N SER A 9 14.13 15.08 -24.83
CA SER A 9 15.26 14.76 -23.95
C SER A 9 15.22 13.32 -23.41
N THR A 10 15.86 12.39 -24.12
CA THR A 10 16.03 10.99 -23.71
C THR A 10 16.98 10.86 -22.52
N ARG A 11 16.41 10.76 -21.31
CA ARG A 11 17.17 10.60 -20.05
C ARG A 11 18.04 9.33 -20.08
N LYS A 12 19.31 9.51 -20.41
CA LYS A 12 20.38 8.50 -20.44
C LYS A 12 20.45 7.77 -19.09
N GLN A 13 19.95 6.54 -19.04
CA GLN A 13 20.06 5.69 -17.86
C GLN A 13 21.47 5.11 -17.82
N SER A 14 22.30 5.60 -16.88
CA SER A 14 23.58 4.99 -16.56
C SER A 14 23.39 3.54 -16.11
N PRO A 15 24.30 2.60 -16.46
CA PRO A 15 24.22 1.24 -15.94
C PRO A 15 24.27 1.27 -14.40
N PRO A 16 23.43 0.49 -13.71
CA PRO A 16 23.43 0.46 -12.25
C PRO A 16 24.79 -0.05 -11.72
N PRO A 17 25.38 0.59 -10.69
CA PRO A 17 26.61 0.09 -10.08
C PRO A 17 26.39 -1.31 -9.48
N GLU A 18 27.44 -2.14 -9.43
CA GLU A 18 27.28 -3.56 -9.06
C GLU A 18 26.69 -3.81 -7.66
N SER A 19 26.76 -2.82 -6.77
CA SER A 19 26.05 -2.80 -5.47
C SER A 19 24.56 -3.11 -5.61
N VAL A 20 23.92 -2.73 -6.72
CA VAL A 20 22.50 -2.95 -7.00
C VAL A 20 22.12 -4.44 -6.96
N LYS A 21 22.99 -5.36 -7.40
CA LYS A 21 22.74 -6.81 -7.41
C LYS A 21 22.49 -7.41 -6.03
N ARG A 22 22.97 -6.78 -4.94
CA ARG A 22 22.78 -7.25 -3.55
C ARG A 22 21.63 -6.55 -2.80
N THR A 23 20.97 -5.56 -3.41
CA THR A 23 19.86 -4.82 -2.77
C THR A 23 18.57 -5.63 -2.71
N GLN A 24 17.88 -5.61 -1.56
CA GLN A 24 16.54 -6.16 -1.40
C GLN A 24 15.49 -5.12 -1.77
N ILE A 25 14.53 -5.48 -2.62
CA ILE A 25 13.42 -4.61 -3.00
C ILE A 25 12.30 -4.72 -1.96
N LEU A 26 11.80 -3.58 -1.49
CA LEU A 26 10.60 -3.40 -0.67
C LEU A 26 9.57 -2.55 -1.44
N TYR A 27 8.28 -2.89 -1.32
CA TYR A 27 7.14 -2.09 -1.78
C TYR A 27 6.09 -2.06 -0.65
N PRO A 28 5.22 -1.04 -0.55
CA PRO A 28 4.28 -0.91 0.58
C PRO A 28 3.31 -2.09 0.72
N VAL A 29 2.80 -2.62 -0.39
CA VAL A 29 1.95 -3.82 -0.48
C VAL A 29 2.49 -5.05 0.29
N TYR A 30 3.80 -5.15 0.50
CA TYR A 30 4.39 -6.29 1.23
C TYR A 30 3.97 -6.37 2.70
N ILE A 31 3.66 -5.23 3.33
CA ILE A 31 3.24 -5.10 4.73
C ILE A 31 1.80 -4.61 4.90
N ASP A 32 1.04 -4.51 3.80
CA ASP A 32 -0.34 -4.06 3.82
C ASP A 32 -1.28 -5.15 4.38
N LYS A 33 -2.07 -4.77 5.38
CA LYS A 33 -3.06 -5.60 6.07
C LYS A 33 -4.29 -5.88 5.21
N ASN A 34 -4.60 -4.98 4.28
CA ASN A 34 -5.81 -5.03 3.45
C ASN A 34 -5.64 -5.95 2.23
N LYS A 35 -4.41 -6.12 1.73
CA LYS A 35 -4.08 -7.00 0.60
C LYS A 35 -3.81 -8.43 1.05
N SER A 36 -4.16 -9.42 0.23
CA SER A 36 -3.86 -10.84 0.45
C SER A 36 -2.43 -11.23 0.06
N LEU A 37 -2.04 -12.48 0.38
CA LEU A 37 -0.77 -13.03 -0.10
C LEU A 37 -0.74 -13.08 -1.65
N SER A 38 -1.87 -13.34 -2.29
CA SER A 38 -2.00 -13.42 -3.75
C SER A 38 -1.84 -12.05 -4.42
N GLU A 39 -2.28 -10.96 -3.78
CA GLU A 39 -2.18 -9.59 -4.30
C GLU A 39 -0.81 -8.93 -4.03
N GLY A 40 0.00 -9.53 -3.14
CA GLY A 40 1.41 -9.16 -2.97
C GLY A 40 1.93 -9.14 -1.54
N ARG A 41 1.06 -9.23 -0.52
CA ARG A 41 1.47 -9.25 0.90
C ARG A 41 2.51 -10.35 1.15
N ARG A 42 3.55 -10.07 1.95
CA ARG A 42 4.69 -10.99 2.21
C ARG A 42 4.84 -11.41 3.67
N ILE A 43 4.11 -10.80 4.60
CA ILE A 43 4.15 -11.11 6.04
C ILE A 43 2.74 -11.51 6.56
N PRO A 44 2.62 -12.10 7.78
CA PRO A 44 1.32 -12.46 8.37
C PRO A 44 0.43 -11.23 8.63
N LYS A 45 -0.89 -11.36 8.42
CA LYS A 45 -1.86 -10.24 8.51
C LYS A 45 -1.90 -9.55 9.89
N GLU A 46 -1.59 -10.29 10.95
CA GLU A 46 -1.45 -9.78 12.33
C GLU A 46 -0.32 -8.76 12.49
N LYS A 47 0.76 -8.92 11.71
CA LYS A 47 1.96 -8.08 11.75
C LYS A 47 1.96 -7.02 10.65
N CYS A 48 0.82 -6.78 9.99
CA CYS A 48 0.67 -5.83 8.89
C CYS A 48 0.07 -4.50 9.36
N VAL A 49 0.39 -3.45 8.61
CA VAL A 49 -0.10 -2.08 8.84
C VAL A 49 -1.19 -1.75 7.83
N GLU A 50 -2.08 -0.84 8.19
CA GLU A 50 -3.16 -0.38 7.33
C GLU A 50 -2.72 0.77 6.43
N ASN A 51 -2.92 0.58 5.12
CA ASN A 51 -2.59 1.53 4.05
C ASN A 51 -1.16 2.11 4.18
N PRO A 52 -0.11 1.27 4.21
CA PRO A 52 1.28 1.71 4.36
C PRO A 52 1.73 2.52 3.15
N LYS A 53 2.56 3.56 3.38
CA LYS A 53 3.10 4.41 2.30
C LYS A 53 4.58 4.13 2.07
N ALA A 54 5.08 4.41 0.86
CA ALA A 54 6.51 4.22 0.56
C ALA A 54 7.42 5.21 1.32
N SER A 55 6.93 6.39 1.70
CA SER A 55 7.65 7.36 2.54
C SER A 55 7.90 6.82 3.95
N GLU A 56 6.89 6.20 4.58
CA GLU A 56 6.97 5.65 5.93
C GLU A 56 8.03 4.53 6.04
N ILE A 57 8.23 3.80 4.95
CA ILE A 57 9.30 2.80 4.82
C ILE A 57 10.67 3.48 4.70
N VAL A 58 10.77 4.63 4.02
CA VAL A 58 11.99 5.44 3.95
C VAL A 58 12.34 6.02 5.32
N ASP A 59 11.39 6.67 6.00
CA ASP A 59 11.55 7.28 7.32
C ASP A 59 12.13 6.26 8.34
N ILE A 60 11.63 5.02 8.28
CA ILE A 60 12.10 3.93 9.14
C ILE A 60 13.45 3.37 8.69
N CYS A 61 13.71 3.24 7.37
CA CYS A 61 15.04 2.84 6.90
C CYS A 61 16.14 3.86 7.29
N GLU A 62 15.80 5.14 7.34
CA GLU A 62 16.67 6.22 7.82
C GLU A 62 16.88 6.17 9.34
N TYR A 63 15.80 6.02 10.13
CA TYR A 63 15.87 5.82 11.58
C TYR A 63 16.73 4.60 11.97
N LEU A 64 16.56 3.47 11.25
CA LEU A 64 17.33 2.24 11.41
C LEU A 64 18.74 2.31 10.78
N LYS A 65 19.10 3.45 10.15
CA LYS A 65 20.40 3.74 9.52
C LYS A 65 20.85 2.69 8.49
N ILE A 66 19.90 2.06 7.80
CA ILE A 66 20.17 1.03 6.80
C ILE A 66 20.40 1.72 5.44
N PRO A 67 21.47 1.42 4.68
CA PRO A 67 21.66 2.03 3.36
C PRO A 67 20.50 1.68 2.42
N TYR A 68 19.77 2.70 1.96
CA TYR A 68 18.62 2.57 1.08
C TYR A 68 18.72 3.46 -0.17
N GLU A 69 17.94 3.11 -1.18
CA GLU A 69 17.73 3.86 -2.43
C GLU A 69 16.22 3.97 -2.67
N TYR A 70 15.68 5.19 -2.71
CA TYR A 70 14.25 5.44 -2.90
C TYR A 70 13.94 5.77 -4.36
N GLU A 71 13.04 5.00 -4.97
CA GLU A 71 12.58 5.17 -6.35
C GLU A 71 11.07 5.50 -6.39
N PRO A 72 10.66 6.77 -6.23
CA PRO A 72 9.24 7.16 -6.14
C PRO A 72 8.43 6.84 -7.40
N THR A 73 9.06 6.81 -8.58
CA THR A 73 8.37 6.62 -9.87
C THR A 73 8.07 5.16 -10.22
N LYS A 74 8.49 4.19 -9.40
CA LYS A 74 8.19 2.76 -9.60
C LYS A 74 6.93 2.35 -8.85
N ARG A 75 6.30 1.26 -9.29
CA ARG A 75 5.09 0.66 -8.70
C ARG A 75 5.23 -0.85 -8.65
N HIS A 76 4.39 -1.53 -7.87
CA HIS A 76 4.38 -3.00 -7.83
C HIS A 76 3.53 -3.55 -8.99
N PRO A 77 3.94 -4.63 -9.70
CA PRO A 77 3.15 -5.15 -10.83
C PRO A 77 1.73 -5.60 -10.46
N GLN A 78 1.49 -5.99 -9.21
CA GLN A 78 0.17 -6.39 -8.70
C GLN A 78 -0.62 -5.22 -8.08
N GLU A 79 0.05 -4.12 -7.74
CA GLU A 79 -0.56 -2.90 -7.20
C GLU A 79 -0.07 -1.68 -8.01
N PRO A 80 -0.59 -1.49 -9.23
CA PRO A 80 -0.14 -0.44 -10.14
C PRO A 80 -0.67 0.95 -9.79
N PHE A 81 -1.44 1.09 -8.70
CA PHE A 81 -1.97 2.36 -8.21
C PHE A 81 -1.09 2.98 -7.12
N GLU A 82 -0.40 2.15 -6.32
CA GLU A 82 0.51 2.61 -5.26
C GLU A 82 1.90 2.93 -5.82
N PHE A 83 2.54 3.98 -5.30
CA PHE A 83 3.79 4.51 -5.81
C PHE A 83 4.94 4.33 -4.82
N GLY A 84 6.15 4.19 -5.36
CA GLY A 84 7.39 4.10 -4.61
C GLY A 84 7.90 2.68 -4.42
N ARG A 85 9.22 2.57 -4.56
CA ARG A 85 9.99 1.36 -4.33
C ARG A 85 11.20 1.72 -3.50
N VAL A 86 11.43 1.01 -2.40
CA VAL A 86 12.61 1.20 -1.55
C VAL A 86 13.54 0.02 -1.76
N ARG A 87 14.82 0.27 -2.04
CA ARG A 87 15.83 -0.78 -2.21
C ARG A 87 16.86 -0.69 -1.11
N VAL A 88 17.02 -1.75 -0.34
CA VAL A 88 17.75 -1.74 0.94
C VAL A 88 18.91 -2.74 0.91
N LEU A 89 20.10 -2.34 1.33
CA LEU A 89 21.30 -3.18 1.32
C LEU A 89 21.43 -3.99 2.63
N LEU A 90 20.83 -5.18 2.68
CA LEU A 90 20.88 -6.04 3.89
C LEU A 90 22.25 -6.70 4.13
N LYS A 91 23.10 -6.80 3.10
CA LYS A 91 24.42 -7.42 3.19
C LYS A 91 25.44 -6.55 2.46
N LYS A 92 26.40 -6.02 3.20
CA LYS A 92 27.62 -5.37 2.71
C LYS A 92 28.79 -6.10 3.34
N ASP A 93 29.75 -6.52 2.54
CA ASP A 93 30.77 -7.53 2.88
C ASP A 93 31.78 -7.07 3.97
N HIS A 94 31.67 -5.81 4.43
CA HIS A 94 32.48 -5.20 5.50
C HIS A 94 31.65 -4.49 6.59
N VAL A 95 30.34 -4.75 6.71
CA VAL A 95 29.49 -4.17 7.77
C VAL A 95 28.92 -5.27 8.65
N PRO A 96 29.43 -5.46 9.89
CA PRO A 96 28.80 -6.32 10.88
C PRO A 96 27.52 -5.67 11.43
N GLN A 97 26.67 -6.46 12.10
CA GLN A 97 25.55 -5.99 12.93
C GLN A 97 24.38 -5.27 12.23
N LEU A 98 24.03 -5.65 10.99
CA LEU A 98 22.63 -5.50 10.59
C LEU A 98 21.78 -6.58 11.31
N GLN A 99 20.84 -6.15 12.15
CA GLN A 99 20.08 -7.05 13.04
C GLN A 99 19.25 -8.07 12.26
N TRP A 100 18.64 -7.64 11.14
CA TRP A 100 17.71 -8.44 10.36
C TRP A 100 18.42 -9.30 9.32
N LYS A 101 18.47 -10.61 9.58
CA LYS A 101 19.17 -11.59 8.71
C LYS A 101 18.40 -11.87 7.41
N THR A 102 17.11 -11.54 7.35
CA THR A 102 16.23 -11.81 6.21
C THR A 102 15.35 -10.60 5.86
N LYS A 103 14.90 -10.54 4.60
CA LYS A 103 13.92 -9.54 4.15
C LYS A 103 12.59 -9.62 4.91
N GLN A 104 12.15 -10.82 5.29
CA GLN A 104 10.87 -11.02 5.99
C GLN A 104 10.91 -10.48 7.42
N ASP A 105 12.03 -10.68 8.10
CA ASP A 105 12.32 -10.15 9.45
C ASP A 105 12.37 -8.62 9.46
N LEU A 106 13.08 -8.03 8.49
CA LEU A 106 13.08 -6.57 8.28
C LEU A 106 11.66 -6.02 8.00
N LEU A 107 10.87 -6.69 7.15
CA LEU A 107 9.49 -6.27 6.86
C LEU A 107 8.61 -6.29 8.13
N ILE A 108 8.77 -7.29 9.00
CA ILE A 108 8.06 -7.37 10.29
C ILE A 108 8.49 -6.22 11.22
N HIS A 109 9.79 -5.91 11.30
CA HIS A 109 10.27 -4.84 12.16
C HIS A 109 9.85 -3.45 11.67
N ILE A 110 9.90 -3.18 10.35
CA ILE A 110 9.38 -1.95 9.75
C ILE A 110 7.87 -1.80 10.04
N ALA A 111 7.09 -2.85 9.84
CA ALA A 111 5.65 -2.84 10.13
C ALA A 111 5.33 -2.57 11.61
N SER A 112 6.20 -2.99 12.54
CA SER A 112 6.08 -2.67 13.97
C SER A 112 6.35 -1.20 14.31
N LEU A 113 7.01 -0.44 13.43
CA LEU A 113 7.43 0.95 13.69
C LEU A 113 6.52 1.99 13.04
N ILE A 114 5.90 1.72 11.87
CA ILE A 114 5.00 2.68 11.19
C ILE A 114 3.91 3.27 12.09
N PRO A 115 3.22 2.49 12.97
CA PRO A 115 2.19 3.05 13.85
C PRO A 115 2.68 4.09 14.85
N ASN A 116 3.99 4.17 15.09
CA ASN A 116 4.64 5.08 16.03
C ASN A 116 5.27 6.30 15.32
N LEU A 117 5.15 6.42 14.00
CA LEU A 117 5.62 7.60 13.26
C LEU A 117 4.75 8.81 13.59
N GLN A 118 5.38 9.95 13.89
CA GLN A 118 4.69 11.22 14.18
C GLN A 118 3.74 11.64 13.06
N THR A 119 4.10 11.34 11.80
CA THR A 119 3.28 11.51 10.59
C THR A 119 1.90 10.84 10.68
N ARG A 120 1.77 9.70 11.39
CA ARG A 120 0.49 9.01 11.63
C ARG A 120 -0.25 9.55 12.86
N MET A 121 0.47 10.10 13.85
CA MET A 121 -0.13 10.70 15.04
C MET A 121 -0.86 12.00 14.69
N ALA A 122 -0.21 12.91 13.95
CA ALA A 122 -0.79 14.18 13.53
C ALA A 122 -2.10 14.00 12.74
N SER A 123 -2.12 13.10 11.75
CA SER A 123 -3.32 12.80 10.96
C SER A 123 -4.49 12.22 11.77
N LYS A 124 -4.26 11.74 12.99
CA LYS A 124 -5.32 11.19 13.85
C LYS A 124 -6.06 12.28 14.63
N GLU A 125 -5.36 13.35 15.00
CA GLU A 125 -5.94 14.47 15.76
C GLU A 125 -6.88 15.31 14.88
N GLU A 126 -6.52 15.56 13.62
CA GLU A 126 -7.37 16.29 12.66
C GLU A 126 -8.72 15.60 12.39
N THR A 127 -8.81 14.27 12.53
CA THR A 127 -10.07 13.52 12.31
C THR A 127 -11.10 13.61 13.44
N SER A 128 -10.82 14.39 14.51
CA SER A 128 -11.72 14.55 15.67
C SER A 128 -12.39 15.93 15.79
N SER A 129 -12.17 16.84 14.83
CA SER A 129 -12.60 18.25 14.93
C SER A 129 -13.40 18.75 13.72
N SER A 130 -14.54 18.11 13.40
CA SER A 130 -15.43 18.56 12.29
C SER A 130 -16.94 18.35 12.52
N THR A 131 -17.42 18.52 13.76
CA THR A 131 -18.86 18.35 14.11
C THR A 131 -19.49 19.51 14.91
N THR A 132 -19.20 20.76 14.54
CA THR A 132 -20.05 21.95 14.82
C THR A 132 -19.82 22.99 13.70
N GLY A 133 -20.82 23.71 13.16
CA GLY A 133 -22.27 23.55 13.24
C GLY A 133 -23.02 24.78 12.69
N ALA A 134 -23.87 24.61 11.67
CA ALA A 134 -24.84 25.60 11.17
C ALA A 134 -25.94 24.89 10.36
N ALA A 135 -27.17 25.43 10.31
CA ALA A 135 -28.34 24.76 9.75
C ALA A 135 -29.33 25.72 9.05
N SER A 136 -30.37 25.15 8.42
CA SER A 136 -31.51 25.84 7.75
C SER A 136 -31.17 26.52 6.41
N SER A 137 -32.03 26.59 5.38
CA SER A 137 -33.35 25.99 5.05
C SER A 137 -33.52 26.07 3.50
N SER A 138 -34.50 25.52 2.76
CA SER A 138 -35.89 25.03 3.00
C SER A 138 -36.30 24.01 1.91
N ALA A 139 -37.12 22.98 2.17
CA ALA A 139 -38.57 22.84 1.79
C ALA A 139 -38.91 22.89 0.26
N SER A 140 -39.80 22.07 -0.34
CA SER A 140 -40.72 21.02 0.17
C SER A 140 -41.36 20.11 -0.93
N THR A 141 -41.92 18.96 -0.51
CA THR A 141 -43.05 18.14 -1.11
C THR A 141 -42.86 17.44 -2.49
N THR A 142 -43.04 16.10 -2.69
CA THR A 142 -44.22 15.18 -2.54
C THR A 142 -45.16 15.23 -3.79
N THR A 143 -45.52 14.16 -4.53
CA THR A 143 -46.29 12.93 -4.19
C THR A 143 -45.96 11.65 -5.02
N THR A 144 -46.33 10.48 -4.46
CA THR A 144 -46.96 9.25 -5.03
C THR A 144 -47.37 9.27 -6.53
N SER A 145 -47.36 8.19 -7.33
CA SER A 145 -47.45 6.71 -7.09
C SER A 145 -46.60 5.93 -8.15
N THR A 146 -46.65 4.61 -8.45
CA THR A 146 -47.54 3.45 -8.16
C THR A 146 -46.73 2.12 -8.29
N ALA A 147 -47.37 0.93 -8.39
CA ALA A 147 -46.71 -0.39 -8.51
C ALA A 147 -47.18 -1.24 -9.72
N THR A 148 -46.31 -2.14 -10.21
CA THR A 148 -46.69 -3.33 -11.02
C THR A 148 -45.87 -4.56 -10.59
N LYS A 149 -46.25 -5.74 -11.13
CA LYS A 149 -45.97 -7.07 -10.57
C LYS A 149 -45.52 -8.01 -11.70
N SER A 150 -44.44 -8.77 -11.51
CA SER A 150 -44.11 -9.90 -12.39
C SER A 150 -43.37 -11.00 -11.62
N ALA A 151 -43.43 -12.23 -12.15
CA ALA A 151 -42.90 -13.44 -11.51
C ALA A 151 -42.10 -14.27 -12.52
N GLY A 152 -41.14 -15.05 -12.02
CA GLY A 152 -40.35 -15.98 -12.82
C GLY A 152 -39.18 -16.51 -11.99
N GLY A 153 -39.12 -17.81 -11.75
CA GLY A 153 -38.11 -18.42 -10.88
C GLY A 153 -37.48 -19.68 -11.46
N SER A 154 -36.27 -20.02 -11.02
CA SER A 154 -35.51 -21.17 -11.54
C SER A 154 -34.63 -21.87 -10.49
N LYS A 155 -35.25 -22.76 -9.71
CA LYS A 155 -34.82 -24.18 -9.60
C LYS A 155 -33.36 -24.44 -9.15
N GLN A 156 -33.05 -24.19 -7.87
CA GLN A 156 -31.82 -24.71 -7.26
C GLN A 156 -31.89 -26.24 -7.08
N LYS A 157 -30.81 -26.95 -7.43
CA LYS A 157 -30.77 -28.43 -7.53
C LYS A 157 -30.15 -29.09 -6.28
N SER A 158 -30.59 -30.33 -6.04
CA SER A 158 -30.27 -31.16 -4.87
C SER A 158 -28.80 -31.55 -4.70
N LYS A 159 -28.36 -31.54 -3.43
CA LYS A 159 -27.51 -32.52 -2.73
C LYS A 159 -27.83 -32.35 -1.23
N GLY A 160 -27.97 -33.38 -0.40
CA GLY A 160 -27.64 -34.79 -0.60
C GLY A 160 -26.97 -35.28 0.69
N GLY A 161 -27.76 -35.46 1.76
CA GLY A 161 -27.25 -35.65 3.11
C GLY A 161 -26.65 -37.05 3.35
N LYS A 162 -25.66 -37.13 4.25
CA LYS A 162 -25.23 -38.39 4.86
C LYS A 162 -24.77 -38.16 6.30
N LYS A 163 -25.59 -38.62 7.27
CA LYS A 163 -25.20 -38.73 8.68
C LYS A 163 -23.93 -39.58 8.82
N LYS A 164 -23.11 -39.32 9.83
CA LYS A 164 -22.12 -40.29 10.33
C LYS A 164 -21.92 -40.09 11.84
N LYS A 165 -22.26 -41.15 12.58
CA LYS A 165 -22.51 -41.15 14.04
C LYS A 165 -23.77 -40.37 14.44
#